data_AF-A0A838VLQ3-F1
#
_entry.id   AF-A0A838VLQ3-F1
#
_cell.length_a   1.000
_cell.length_b   1.000
_cell.length_c   1.000
_cell.angle_alpha   90.00
_cell.angle_beta   90.00
_cell.angle_gamma   90.00
#
_symmetry.space_group_name_H-M   'P 1'
#
loop_
_entity.id
_entity.type
_entity.pdbx_description
1 polymer ?
#
loop_
_entity_poly.entity_id
_entity_poly.type
_entity_poly.pdbx_seq_one_letter_code
_entity_poly.pdbx_strand_id
1 'polypeptide(L)'
;MRTLTELQKKQEARLQELINAAKQRYLDAGGDPKRCPSGRKGDDYMTDEERQEVTVLMRQSAGIRIIGDQVHCQGRSWKLPADSPLLKPLNSY
;
A
#
# COMPACT_ATOMS: atom_id res chain seq x y z
N MET A 1 12.45 7.42 20.30
CA MET A 1 12.00 6.29 19.44
C MET A 1 10.48 6.25 19.51
N ARG A 2 9.76 6.30 18.37
CA ARG A 2 8.31 6.07 18.37
C ARG A 2 8.10 4.56 18.53
N THR A 3 7.47 4.15 19.63
CA THR A 3 7.07 2.76 19.82
C THR A 3 5.94 2.47 18.83
N LEU A 4 6.19 1.58 17.87
CA LEU A 4 5.16 1.09 16.97
C LEU A 4 4.07 0.41 17.79
N THR A 5 2.81 0.78 17.56
CA THR A 5 1.69 0.12 18.23
C THR A 5 1.62 -1.34 17.77
N GLU A 6 1.06 -2.24 18.59
CA GLU A 6 0.89 -3.65 18.22
C GLU A 6 0.10 -3.83 16.91
N LEU A 7 -0.80 -2.89 16.60
CA LEU A 7 -1.51 -2.83 15.34
C LEU A 7 -0.58 -2.51 14.16
N GLN A 8 0.33 -1.54 14.33
CA GLN A 8 1.32 -1.19 13.31
C GLN A 8 2.28 -2.35 13.04
N LYS A 9 2.74 -3.06 14.08
CA LYS A 9 3.59 -4.24 13.89
C LYS A 9 2.90 -5.34 13.09
N LYS A 10 1.61 -5.60 13.34
CA LYS A 10 0.82 -6.57 12.57
C LYS A 10 0.65 -6.13 11.11
N GLN A 11 0.42 -4.84 10.89
CA GLN A 11 0.30 -4.26 9.54
C GLN A 11 1.61 -4.32 8.76
N GLU A 12 2.74 -4.04 9.42
CA GLU A 12 4.08 -4.17 8.83
C GLU A 12 4.44 -5.62 8.52
N ALA A 13 4.15 -6.56 9.43
CA ALA A 13 4.34 -7.98 9.18
C ALA A 13 3.55 -8.44 7.94
N ARG A 14 2.27 -8.04 7.86
CA ARG A 14 1.41 -8.35 6.71
C ARG A 14 1.94 -7.76 5.41
N LEU A 15 2.38 -6.50 5.44
CA LEU A 15 3.00 -5.83 4.30
C LEU A 15 4.26 -6.58 3.84
N GLN A 16 5.10 -7.03 4.78
CA GLN A 16 6.30 -7.78 4.49
C GLN A 16 5.99 -9.14 3.84
N GLU A 17 4.96 -9.84 4.29
CA GLU A 17 4.49 -11.09 3.67
C GLU A 17 4.10 -10.88 2.20
N LEU A 18 3.30 -9.85 1.92
CA LEU A 18 2.86 -9.52 0.56
C LEU A 18 4.04 -9.18 -0.36
N ILE A 19 4.99 -8.37 0.13
CA ILE A 19 6.20 -8.00 -0.62
C ILE A 19 7.08 -9.24 -0.88
N ASN A 20 7.24 -10.10 0.12
CA ASN A 20 8.04 -11.31 -0.02
C ASN A 20 7.41 -12.28 -1.04
N ALA A 21 6.08 -12.46 -1.01
CA ALA A 21 5.38 -13.28 -1.98
C ALA A 21 5.55 -12.75 -3.41
N ALA A 22 5.37 -11.44 -3.61
CA ALA A 22 5.59 -10.79 -4.90
C ALA A 22 7.04 -10.93 -5.38
N LYS A 23 8.01 -10.75 -4.47
CA LYS A 23 9.44 -10.93 -4.77
C LYS A 23 9.77 -12.38 -5.16
N GLN A 24 9.17 -13.37 -4.50
CA GLN A 24 9.36 -14.78 -4.87
C GLN A 24 8.85 -15.04 -6.29
N ARG A 25 7.67 -14.54 -6.64
CA ARG A 25 7.13 -14.65 -8.02
C ARG A 25 8.02 -13.94 -9.04
N TYR A 26 8.57 -12.78 -8.69
CA TYR A 26 9.53 -12.08 -9.55
C TYR A 26 10.79 -12.91 -9.82
N LEU A 27 11.36 -13.53 -8.78
CA LEU A 27 12.54 -14.38 -8.93
C LEU A 27 12.23 -15.66 -9.73
N ASP A 28 11.05 -16.26 -9.51
CA ASP A 28 10.58 -17.44 -10.25
C ASP A 28 10.43 -17.15 -11.75
N ALA A 29 9.97 -15.94 -12.11
CA ALA A 29 9.89 -15.48 -13.49
C ALA A 29 11.25 -15.12 -14.14
N GLY A 30 12.38 -15.38 -13.45
CA GLY A 30 13.72 -15.06 -13.94
C GLY A 30 14.16 -13.61 -13.68
N GLY A 31 13.49 -12.92 -12.76
CA GLY A 31 13.85 -11.56 -12.32
C GLY A 31 15.22 -11.47 -11.67
N ASP A 32 15.85 -10.29 -11.75
CA ASP A 32 17.16 -10.05 -11.18
C ASP A 32 17.05 -9.80 -9.66
N PRO A 33 17.67 -10.62 -8.79
CA PRO A 33 17.59 -10.44 -7.34
C PRO A 33 18.17 -9.13 -6.82
N LYS A 34 18.98 -8.42 -7.63
CA LYS A 34 19.53 -7.09 -7.32
C LYS A 34 18.62 -5.95 -7.74
N ARG A 35 17.53 -6.23 -8.48
CA ARG A 35 16.51 -5.26 -8.84
C ARG A 35 15.25 -5.48 -8.01
N CYS A 36 14.70 -4.37 -7.53
CA CYS A 36 13.34 -4.37 -7.03
C CYS A 36 12.40 -4.27 -8.23
N PRO A 37 11.33 -5.09 -8.30
CA PRO A 37 10.29 -4.91 -9.30
C PRO A 37 9.78 -3.48 -9.25
N SER A 38 9.57 -2.86 -10.42
CA SER A 38 9.02 -1.51 -10.43
C SER A 38 7.61 -1.63 -9.88
N GLY A 39 7.23 -0.84 -8.86
CA GLY A 39 5.90 -0.89 -8.25
C GLY A 39 4.73 -0.52 -9.19
N ARG A 40 4.96 -0.59 -10.50
CA ARG A 40 4.04 -0.38 -11.59
C ARG A 40 3.26 -1.67 -11.83
N LYS A 41 1.94 -1.52 -11.95
CA LYS A 41 1.00 -2.61 -12.25
C LYS A 41 1.52 -3.47 -13.41
N GLY A 42 1.72 -4.75 -13.15
CA GLY A 42 2.16 -5.76 -14.13
C GLY A 42 3.67 -6.04 -14.12
N ASP A 43 4.46 -5.21 -13.44
CA ASP A 43 5.89 -5.42 -13.19
C ASP A 43 6.17 -5.64 -11.69
N ASP A 44 5.14 -5.52 -10.84
CA ASP A 44 5.17 -5.67 -9.39
C ASP A 44 4.90 -7.11 -8.90
N TYR A 45 4.51 -8.03 -9.79
CA TYR A 45 4.23 -9.45 -9.50
C TYR A 45 3.18 -9.66 -8.38
N MET A 46 2.36 -8.63 -8.13
CA MET A 46 1.23 -8.65 -7.22
C MET A 46 -0.07 -8.78 -8.00
N THR A 47 -1.06 -9.45 -7.40
CA THR A 47 -2.45 -9.41 -7.84
C THR A 47 -3.07 -8.05 -7.54
N ASP A 48 -4.18 -7.70 -8.20
CA ASP A 48 -4.90 -6.44 -7.92
C ASP A 48 -5.32 -6.34 -6.44
N GLU A 49 -5.72 -7.46 -5.82
CA GLU A 49 -6.11 -7.54 -4.41
C GLU A 49 -4.92 -7.25 -3.48
N GLU A 50 -3.79 -7.92 -3.68
CA GLU A 50 -2.57 -7.70 -2.89
C GLU A 50 -2.08 -6.26 -3.04
N ARG A 51 -2.14 -5.71 -4.25
CA ARG A 51 -1.75 -4.33 -4.54
C ARG A 51 -2.65 -3.31 -3.84
N GLN A 52 -3.95 -3.59 -3.77
CA GLN A 52 -4.91 -2.77 -3.03
C GLN A 52 -4.62 -2.83 -1.51
N GLU A 53 -4.34 -4.02 -0.97
CA GLU A 53 -3.99 -4.21 0.44
C GLU A 53 -2.68 -3.49 0.81
N VAL A 54 -1.62 -3.66 0.00
CA VAL A 54 -0.34 -2.94 0.15
C VAL A 54 -0.56 -1.43 0.13
N THR A 55 -1.42 -0.94 -0.77
CA THR A 55 -1.71 0.50 -0.87
C THR A 55 -2.41 1.03 0.39
N VAL A 56 -3.34 0.27 0.97
CA VAL A 56 -4.02 0.63 2.22
C VAL A 56 -3.04 0.61 3.40
N LEU A 57 -2.24 -0.46 3.52
CA LEU A 57 -1.24 -0.61 4.59
C LEU A 57 -0.18 0.50 4.53
N MET A 58 0.31 0.83 3.33
CA MET A 58 1.27 1.92 3.12
C MET A 58 0.67 3.28 3.49
N ARG A 59 -0.60 3.53 3.18
CA ARG A 59 -1.28 4.77 3.59
C ARG A 59 -1.38 4.88 5.10
N GLN A 60 -1.77 3.80 5.77
CA GLN A 60 -1.86 3.76 7.24
C GLN A 60 -0.49 3.98 7.88
N SER A 61 0.57 3.35 7.34
CA SER A 61 1.95 3.51 7.81
C SER A 61 2.48 4.93 7.58
N ALA A 62 2.20 5.54 6.43
CA ALA A 62 2.55 6.93 6.12
C ALA A 62 1.74 7.97 6.93
N GLY A 63 0.78 7.53 7.76
CA GLY A 63 -0.09 8.41 8.53
C GLY A 63 -1.10 9.17 7.66
N ILE A 64 -1.42 8.65 6.47
CA ILE A 64 -2.41 9.21 5.57
C ILE A 64 -3.81 8.89 6.12
N ARG A 65 -4.60 9.92 6.36
CA ARG A 65 -6.00 9.81 6.83
C ARG A 65 -6.92 10.55 5.86
N ILE A 66 -8.02 9.92 5.49
CA ILE A 66 -9.08 10.56 4.69
C ILE A 66 -10.20 10.91 5.64
N ILE A 67 -10.52 12.20 5.75
CA ILE A 67 -11.60 12.72 6.61
C ILE A 67 -12.52 13.53 5.70
N GLY A 68 -13.72 13.00 5.44
CA GLY A 68 -14.64 13.59 4.48
C GLY A 68 -14.01 13.66 3.08
N ASP A 69 -13.88 14.86 2.55
CA ASP A 69 -13.28 15.17 1.25
C ASP A 69 -11.80 15.59 1.34
N GLN A 70 -11.14 15.41 2.49
CA GLN A 70 -9.76 15.84 2.71
C GLN A 70 -8.82 14.67 3.02
N VAL A 71 -7.65 14.69 2.41
CA VAL A 71 -6.51 13.83 2.77
C VAL A 71 -5.60 14.60 3.71
N HIS A 72 -5.28 14.00 4.84
CA HIS A 72 -4.30 14.48 5.81
C HIS A 72 -3.06 13.59 5.77
N CYS A 73 -1.88 14.16 5.62
CA CYS A 73 -0.61 13.45 5.62
C CYS A 73 0.49 14.35 6.18
N GLN A 74 1.25 13.87 7.17
CA GLN A 74 2.44 14.56 7.71
C GLN A 74 2.21 16.05 8.07
N GLY A 75 1.04 16.37 8.64
CA GLY A 75 0.68 17.74 9.05
C GLY A 75 0.18 18.65 7.92
N ARG A 76 0.09 18.16 6.69
CA ARG A 76 -0.52 18.85 5.55
C ARG A 76 -1.86 18.21 5.21
N SER A 77 -2.78 19.01 4.69
CA SER A 77 -4.04 18.49 4.15
C SER A 77 -4.35 19.10 2.79
N TRP A 78 -5.00 18.30 1.94
CA TRP A 78 -5.46 18.71 0.63
C TRP A 78 -6.85 18.15 0.35
N LYS A 79 -7.66 18.96 -0.32
CA LYS A 79 -9.00 18.58 -0.77
C LYS A 79 -8.88 17.59 -1.93
N LEU A 80 -9.59 16.48 -1.85
CA LEU A 80 -9.72 15.54 -2.95
C LEU A 80 -10.78 16.06 -3.94
N PRO A 81 -10.55 15.87 -5.26
CA PRO A 81 -11.59 16.10 -6.24
C PRO A 81 -12.76 15.14 -6.01
N ALA A 82 -13.99 15.56 -6.31
CA ALA A 82 -15.20 14.79 -6.05
C ALA A 82 -15.22 13.41 -6.73
N ASP A 83 -14.52 13.27 -7.86
CA ASP A 83 -14.35 12.02 -8.61
C ASP A 83 -13.17 11.14 -8.13
N SER A 84 -12.53 11.50 -7.00
CA SER A 84 -11.36 10.76 -6.55
C SER A 84 -11.74 9.32 -6.19
N PRO A 85 -11.04 8.31 -6.73
CA PRO A 85 -11.26 6.91 -6.33
C PRO A 85 -10.95 6.65 -4.85
N LEU A 86 -10.33 7.62 -4.18
CA LEU A 86 -10.00 7.59 -2.75
C LEU A 86 -11.19 7.94 -1.85
N LEU A 87 -12.22 8.58 -2.39
CA LEU A 87 -13.47 8.90 -1.69
C LEU A 87 -14.48 7.75 -1.73
N LYS A 88 -14.24 6.73 -2.56
CA LYS A 88 -15.16 5.59 -2.71
C LYS A 88 -14.95 4.62 -1.52
N PRO A 89 -16.01 4.22 -0.80
CA PRO A 89 -15.91 3.14 0.17
C PRO A 89 -15.50 1.85 -0.55
N LEU A 90 -14.63 1.06 0.08
CA LEU A 90 -13.98 -0.14 -0.49
C LEU A 90 -14.93 -1.27 -0.95
N ASN A 91 -16.26 -1.09 -0.93
CA ASN A 91 -17.27 -2.11 -1.25
C ASN A 91 -18.15 -1.72 -2.45
N SER A 92 -17.58 -1.61 -3.66
CA SER A 92 -18.40 -1.67 -4.87
C SER A 92 -17.55 -2.10 -6.06
N TYR A 93 -17.39 -3.42 -6.19
CA TYR A 93 -17.27 -4.15 -7.45
C TYR A 93 -17.85 -5.55 -7.25
#